data_AF-A0A5E4PX00-F1
#
_entry.id   AF-A0A5E4PX00-F1
#
_cell.length_a   1.000
_cell.length_b   1.000
_cell.length_c   1.000
_cell.angle_alpha   90.00
_cell.angle_beta   90.00
_cell.angle_gamma   90.00
#
_symmetry.space_group_name_H-M   'P 1'
#
loop_
_entity.id
_entity.type
_entity.pdbx_description
1 polymer ?
#
loop_
_entity_poly.entity_id
_entity_poly.type
_entity_poly.pdbx_seq_one_letter_code
_entity_poly.pdbx_strand_id
1 'polypeptide(L)'
;MGHSNTEVDVDHIIWPNGKRIVLLAEGRLANLCCSSLPSFVVSKMDEYVASLHLPTFDAHLTELTDEQAKYLGLNKVGPFKPNYYRY
;
A
#
# COMPACT_ATOMS: atom_id res chain seq x y z
N MET A 1 16.35 -8.97 -27.06
CA MET A 1 15.03 -9.55 -26.78
C MET A 1 14.61 -9.06 -25.41
N GLY A 2 13.58 -8.22 -25.34
CA GLY A 2 13.13 -7.60 -24.09
C GLY A 2 12.25 -8.57 -23.31
N HIS A 3 12.56 -8.79 -22.05
CA HIS A 3 11.68 -9.45 -21.11
C HIS A 3 11.08 -8.36 -20.22
N SER A 4 9.87 -7.93 -20.55
CA SER A 4 9.01 -7.22 -19.62
C SER A 4 8.44 -8.25 -18.65
N ASN A 5 9.04 -8.38 -17.47
CA ASN A 5 8.43 -9.13 -16.37
C ASN A 5 8.17 -8.15 -15.22
N THR A 6 6.93 -7.67 -15.15
CA THR A 6 6.38 -6.88 -14.03
C THR A 6 5.58 -7.82 -13.13
N GLU A 7 6.20 -8.91 -12.70
CA GLU A 7 5.66 -9.76 -11.65
C GLU A 7 6.60 -9.58 -10.47
N VAL A 8 6.08 -8.98 -9.40
CA VAL A 8 6.80 -8.86 -8.13
C VAL A 8 7.22 -10.26 -7.69
N ASP A 9 8.53 -10.51 -7.62
CA ASP A 9 9.07 -11.77 -7.12
C ASP A 9 8.76 -11.89 -5.62
N VAL A 10 7.67 -12.60 -5.32
CA VAL A 10 7.19 -12.91 -3.98
C VAL A 10 7.46 -14.38 -3.69
N ASP A 11 8.46 -14.65 -2.86
CA ASP A 11 8.78 -16.00 -2.41
C ASP A 11 8.11 -16.28 -1.06
N HIS A 12 7.47 -17.45 -0.95
CA HIS A 12 6.88 -17.92 0.30
C HIS A 12 7.78 -18.97 0.95
N ILE A 13 8.41 -18.59 2.07
CA ILE A 13 9.20 -19.51 2.88
C ILE A 13 8.29 -20.05 4.00
N ILE A 14 8.02 -21.35 3.97
CA ILE A 14 7.23 -22.06 4.97
C ILE A 14 8.20 -22.86 5.84
N TRP A 15 8.29 -22.53 7.13
CA TRP A 15 9.10 -23.31 8.07
C TRP A 15 8.37 -24.57 8.54
N PRO A 16 9.12 -25.59 9.02
CA PRO A 16 8.54 -26.83 9.56
C PRO A 16 7.60 -26.64 10.76
N ASN A 17 7.64 -25.48 11.41
CA ASN A 17 6.78 -25.11 12.53
C ASN A 17 5.45 -24.42 12.12
N GLY A 18 5.16 -24.36 10.81
CA GLY A 18 3.94 -23.75 10.27
C GLY A 18 3.96 -22.22 10.16
N LYS A 19 5.06 -21.55 10.53
CA LYS A 19 5.20 -20.10 10.31
C LYS A 19 5.55 -19.82 8.85
N ARG A 20 4.96 -18.77 8.28
CA ARG A 20 5.23 -18.30 6.91
C ARG A 20 5.91 -16.94 6.95
N ILE A 21 6.98 -16.76 6.17
CA ILE A 21 7.51 -15.44 5.82
C ILE A 21 7.35 -15.26 4.31
N VAL A 22 6.90 -14.06 3.94
CA VAL A 22 6.80 -13.61 2.57
C VAL A 22 8.07 -12.81 2.30
N LEU A 23 8.98 -13.38 1.50
CA LEU A 23 10.20 -12.73 1.06
C LEU A 23 9.89 -11.96 -0.23
N LEU A 24 10.09 -10.65 -0.20
CA LEU A 24 9.87 -9.78 -1.35
C LEU A 24 11.21 -9.48 -2.03
N ALA A 25 11.25 -9.56 -3.37
CA ALA A 25 12.35 -9.12 -4.23
C ALA A 25 13.72 -9.77 -3.91
N GLU A 26 13.77 -11.09 -3.70
CA GLU A 26 15.01 -11.87 -3.47
C GLU A 26 15.89 -11.38 -2.30
N GLY A 27 15.37 -10.56 -1.38
CA GLY A 27 16.17 -9.93 -0.33
C GLY A 27 16.97 -8.70 -0.77
N ARG A 28 16.69 -8.13 -1.95
CA ARG A 28 17.17 -6.80 -2.35
C ARG A 28 16.42 -5.73 -1.55
N LEU A 29 17.08 -4.58 -1.33
CA LEU A 29 16.50 -3.45 -0.59
C LEU A 29 15.13 -3.08 -1.19
N ALA A 30 14.04 -3.34 -0.45
CA ALA A 30 12.68 -2.95 -0.84
C ALA A 30 12.56 -1.43 -1.09
N ASN A 31 13.49 -0.65 -0.53
CA ASN A 31 13.65 0.78 -0.75
C ASN A 31 13.97 1.14 -2.23
N LEU A 32 14.46 0.21 -3.05
CA LEU A 32 14.74 0.48 -4.46
C LEU A 32 13.49 0.44 -5.36
N CYS A 33 12.37 -0.15 -4.91
CA CYS A 33 11.10 -0.13 -5.66
C CYS A 33 10.33 1.18 -5.49
N CYS A 34 10.52 1.92 -4.38
CA CYS A 34 9.77 3.15 -4.13
C CYS A 34 10.21 4.30 -5.05
N SER A 35 11.43 4.25 -5.58
CA SER A 35 12.00 5.29 -6.47
C SER A 35 11.40 5.32 -7.88
N SER A 36 10.81 4.21 -8.33
CA SER A 36 10.26 4.05 -9.69
C SER A 36 8.73 4.01 -9.73
N LEU A 37 8.06 3.98 -8.56
CA LEU A 37 6.61 3.99 -8.46
C LEU A 37 6.07 5.43 -8.51
N PRO A 38 5.01 5.69 -9.29
CA PRO A 38 4.31 6.96 -9.21
C PRO A 38 3.87 7.24 -7.77
N SER A 39 4.03 8.47 -7.31
CA SER A 39 3.68 8.88 -5.94
C SER A 39 2.22 8.58 -5.54
N PHE A 40 1.33 8.50 -6.52
CA PHE A 40 -0.05 8.03 -6.35
C PHE A 40 -0.13 6.58 -5.86
N VAL A 41 0.69 5.68 -6.43
CA VAL A 41 0.73 4.27 -6.04
C VAL A 41 1.28 4.14 -4.61
N VAL A 42 2.33 4.89 -4.29
CA VAL A 42 2.91 4.94 -2.94
C VAL A 42 1.87 5.41 -1.92
N SER A 43 1.22 6.55 -2.18
CA SER A 43 0.18 7.10 -1.28
C SER A 43 -0.98 6.13 -1.07
N LYS A 44 -1.40 5.42 -2.13
CA LYS A 44 -2.49 4.46 -2.04
C LYS A 44 -2.11 3.21 -1.24
N MET A 45 -0.86 2.77 -1.35
CA MET A 45 -0.31 1.67 -0.56
C MET A 45 -0.17 2.07 0.91
N ASP A 46 0.28 3.29 1.21
CA ASP A 46 0.38 3.79 2.59
C ASP A 46 -0.99 3.83 3.28
N GLU A 47 -2.03 4.32 2.59
CA GLU A 47 -3.41 4.27 3.09
C GLU A 47 -3.90 2.84 3.36
N TYR A 48 -3.57 1.90 2.47
CA TYR A 48 -3.94 0.50 2.63
C TYR A 48 -3.24 -0.14 3.83
N VAL A 49 -1.93 0.07 3.98
CA VAL A 49 -1.17 -0.42 5.14
C VAL A 49 -1.71 0.17 6.44
N ALA A 50 -2.03 1.47 6.47
CA ALA A 50 -2.65 2.09 7.64
C ALA A 50 -4.00 1.42 8.00
N SER A 51 -4.83 1.12 6.99
CA SER A 51 -6.14 0.46 7.20
C SER A 51 -6.02 -0.94 7.83
N LEU A 52 -4.97 -1.70 7.48
CA LEU A 52 -4.73 -3.04 8.05
C LEU A 52 -4.38 -2.99 9.54
N HIS A 53 -3.86 -1.87 10.04
CA HIS A 53 -3.50 -1.72 11.45
C HIS A 53 -4.66 -1.24 12.32
N LEU A 54 -5.72 -0.65 11.73
CA LEU A 54 -6.88 -0.13 12.47
C LEU A 54 -7.55 -1.13 13.43
N PRO A 55 -7.75 -2.41 13.05
CA PRO A 55 -8.35 -3.39 13.96
C PRO A 55 -7.51 -3.66 15.21
N THR A 56 -6.20 -3.43 15.15
CA THR A 56 -5.30 -3.60 16.32
C THR A 56 -5.58 -2.57 17.41
N PHE A 57 -6.13 -1.41 17.04
CA PHE A 57 -6.42 -0.29 17.95
C PHE A 57 -7.90 -0.10 18.23
N ASP A 58 -8.77 -1.06 17.84
CA ASP A 58 -10.23 -0.92 17.90
C ASP A 58 -10.72 0.39 17.24
N ALA A 59 -10.01 0.82 16.19
CA ALA A 59 -10.29 2.07 15.50
C ALA A 59 -11.30 1.85 14.37
N HIS A 60 -12.39 2.62 14.37
CA HIS A 60 -13.40 2.59 13.32
C HIS A 60 -13.16 3.71 12.30
N LEU A 61 -12.97 3.33 11.03
CA LEU A 61 -12.85 4.29 9.93
C LEU A 61 -14.23 4.74 9.45
N THR A 62 -14.43 6.05 9.34
CA THR A 62 -15.65 6.61 8.75
C THR A 62 -15.52 6.72 7.24
N GLU A 63 -16.53 6.27 6.51
CA GLU A 63 -16.61 6.44 5.06
C GLU A 63 -17.14 7.83 4.69
N LEU A 64 -16.55 8.44 3.65
CA LEU A 64 -17.02 9.70 3.09
C LEU A 64 -18.36 9.50 2.36
N THR A 65 -19.33 10.37 2.64
CA THR A 65 -20.55 10.49 1.83
C THR A 65 -20.25 11.10 0.46
N ASP A 66 -21.13 10.91 -0.54
CA ASP A 66 -20.94 11.48 -1.88
C ASP A 66 -20.84 13.01 -1.86
N GLU A 67 -21.64 13.65 -1.00
CA GLU A 67 -21.63 15.11 -0.83
C GLU A 67 -20.32 15.60 -0.23
N GLN A 68 -19.80 14.93 0.79
CA GLN A 68 -18.52 15.29 1.40
C GLN A 68 -17.35 15.06 0.43
N ALA A 69 -17.34 13.94 -0.28
CA ALA A 69 -16.33 13.66 -1.29
C ALA A 69 -16.31 14.74 -2.39
N LYS A 70 -17.49 15.11 -2.88
CA LYS A 70 -17.65 16.18 -3.87
C LYS A 70 -17.24 17.55 -3.32
N TYR A 71 -17.62 17.87 -2.07
CA TYR A 71 -17.26 19.13 -1.41
C TYR A 71 -15.75 19.27 -1.24
N LEU A 72 -15.06 18.18 -0.88
CA LEU A 72 -13.61 18.14 -0.70
C LEU A 72 -12.83 17.97 -2.02
N GLY A 73 -13.52 17.65 -3.12
CA GLY A 73 -12.89 17.32 -4.40
C GLY A 73 -12.06 16.03 -4.35
N LEU A 74 -12.45 15.08 -3.49
CA LEU A 74 -11.73 13.82 -3.26
C LEU A 74 -12.53 12.62 -3.78
N ASN A 75 -11.82 11.53 -4.06
CA ASN A 75 -12.45 10.23 -4.28
C ASN A 75 -12.74 9.55 -2.93
N LYS A 76 -13.89 8.87 -2.78
CA LYS A 76 -14.23 8.06 -1.60
C LYS A 76 -13.21 6.96 -1.29
N VAL A 77 -12.50 6.47 -2.30
CA VAL A 77 -11.44 5.48 -2.14
C VAL A 77 -10.05 6.11 -2.09
N GLY A 78 -9.92 7.43 -1.97
CA GLY A 78 -8.63 8.10 -1.91
C GLY A 78 -7.86 8.13 -3.25
N PRO A 79 -6.61 8.60 -3.25
CA PRO A 79 -5.87 9.10 -2.09
C PRO A 79 -6.53 10.35 -1.49
N PHE A 80 -6.64 10.38 -0.17
CA PHE A 80 -7.35 11.42 0.59
C PHE A 80 -6.48 12.65 0.85
N LYS A 81 -5.18 12.54 0.59
CA LYS A 81 -4.19 13.63 0.73
C LYS A 81 -3.32 13.73 -0.52
N PRO A 82 -2.93 14.96 -0.91
CA PRO A 82 -2.01 15.17 -2.02
C PRO A 82 -0.57 14.78 -1.62
N ASN A 83 0.29 14.51 -2.60
CA ASN A 83 1.66 14.01 -2.38
C ASN A 83 2.57 14.96 -1.56
N TYR A 84 2.25 16.26 -1.47
CA TYR A 84 3.00 17.22 -0.66
C TYR A 84 2.52 17.31 0.79
N TYR A 85 1.48 16.55 1.14
CA TYR A 85 1.01 16.43 2.52
C TYR A 85 2.03 15.64 3.33
N ARG A 86 2.34 16.14 4.54
CA ARG A 86 3.54 15.72 5.29
C ARG A 86 3.29 14.64 6.34
N TYR A 87 2.05 14.18 6.47
CA TYR A 87 1.62 13.27 7.52
C TYR A 87 0.75 12.15 6.97
#